data_AF-A0A5C7SUH7-F1
#
_entry.id   AF-A0A5C7SUH7-F1
#
_cell.length_a   1.000
_cell.length_b   1.000
_cell.length_c   1.000
_cell.angle_alpha   90.00
_cell.angle_beta   90.00
_cell.angle_gamma   90.00
#
_symmetry.space_group_name_H-M   'P 1'
#
loop_
_entity.id
_entity.type
_entity.pdbx_description
1 polymer ?
#
loop_
_entity_poly.entity_id
_entity_poly.type
_entity_poly.pdbx_seq_one_letter_code
_entity_poly.pdbx_strand_id
1 'polypeptide(L)'
;MKSAMLSMALACATVGAAAAAPFAGVPEPLGGSLGMHQVKEATWKNGVLRVQLQKAEVSELVYYTFIYHGICAEQWHKPEAFNKMGLTRTEVLDATGAKGFAFDGDAAVCAEMGSMGKRFGNFIGERTSKCEAGACAKRK
;
A
#
# COMPACT_ATOMS: atom_id res chain seq x y z
N MET A 1 -7.07 -28.81 65.40
CA MET A 1 -6.07 -28.71 64.32
C MET A 1 -6.84 -28.47 63.01
N LYS A 2 -6.74 -27.28 62.42
CA LYS A 2 -7.51 -26.90 61.21
C LYS A 2 -6.66 -27.18 59.96
N SER A 3 -7.13 -28.08 59.12
CA SER A 3 -6.53 -28.40 57.82
C SER A 3 -6.69 -27.23 56.84
N ALA A 4 -5.58 -26.79 56.23
CA ALA A 4 -5.59 -25.84 55.14
C ALA A 4 -5.64 -26.61 53.80
N MET A 5 -6.73 -26.44 53.04
CA MET A 5 -6.81 -26.89 51.64
C MET A 5 -6.08 -25.90 50.73
N LEU A 6 -5.08 -26.39 50.01
CA LEU A 6 -4.41 -25.67 48.92
C LEU A 6 -5.25 -25.84 47.64
N SER A 7 -5.82 -24.75 47.12
CA SER A 7 -6.44 -24.72 45.79
C SER A 7 -5.46 -24.11 44.80
N MET A 8 -4.88 -24.94 43.95
CA MET A 8 -3.98 -24.52 42.87
C MET A 8 -4.80 -24.26 41.60
N ALA A 9 -5.10 -22.98 41.33
CA ALA A 9 -5.76 -22.55 40.10
C ALA A 9 -4.72 -22.33 38.99
N LEU A 10 -4.74 -23.20 37.97
CA LEU A 10 -3.92 -23.06 36.77
C LEU A 10 -4.61 -22.08 35.80
N ALA A 11 -4.21 -20.81 35.84
CA ALA A 11 -4.68 -19.81 34.88
C ALA A 11 -3.94 -19.99 33.54
N CYS A 12 -4.61 -20.60 32.58
CA CYS A 12 -4.11 -20.69 31.20
C CYS A 12 -4.33 -19.33 30.52
N ALA A 13 -3.31 -18.46 30.53
CA ALA A 13 -3.34 -17.19 29.81
C ALA A 13 -3.11 -17.47 28.32
N THR A 14 -4.19 -17.53 27.55
CA THR A 14 -4.10 -17.45 26.08
C THR A 14 -3.69 -16.04 25.71
N VAL A 15 -2.39 -15.84 25.45
CA VAL A 15 -1.91 -14.61 24.81
C VAL A 15 -2.42 -14.63 23.37
N GLY A 16 -3.59 -14.01 23.14
CA GLY A 16 -4.06 -13.72 21.79
C GLY A 16 -3.13 -12.69 21.16
N ALA A 17 -2.27 -13.12 20.24
CA ALA A 17 -1.54 -12.19 19.39
C ALA A 17 -2.55 -11.44 18.53
N ALA A 18 -2.78 -10.16 18.85
CA ALA A 18 -3.55 -9.28 17.97
C ALA A 18 -2.85 -9.24 16.61
N ALA A 19 -3.53 -9.72 15.57
CA ALA A 19 -3.01 -9.61 14.21
C ALA A 19 -2.78 -8.13 13.92
N ALA A 20 -1.52 -7.76 13.63
CA ALA A 20 -1.19 -6.40 13.22
C ALA A 20 -2.05 -6.04 12.00
N ALA A 21 -2.68 -4.86 12.03
CA ALA A 21 -3.48 -4.40 10.90
C ALA A 21 -2.61 -4.43 9.61
N PRO A 22 -3.13 -4.92 8.48
CA PRO A 22 -2.33 -5.26 7.29
C PRO A 22 -1.55 -4.09 6.65
N PHE A 23 -1.77 -2.85 7.12
CA PHE A 23 -1.14 -1.62 6.63
C PHE A 23 -0.59 -0.74 7.76
N ALA A 24 -0.26 -1.34 8.91
CA ALA A 24 0.32 -0.61 10.04
C ALA A 24 1.56 0.19 9.60
N GLY A 25 1.49 1.52 9.73
CA GLY A 25 2.58 2.44 9.34
C GLY A 25 2.44 3.10 7.97
N VAL A 26 1.43 2.74 7.17
CA VAL A 26 1.06 3.53 5.98
C VAL A 26 0.30 4.79 6.42
N PRO A 27 0.75 6.01 6.05
CA PRO A 27 0.04 7.22 6.39
C PRO A 27 -1.35 7.29 5.76
N GLU A 28 -2.29 7.92 6.45
CA GLU A 28 -3.53 8.38 5.84
C GLU A 28 -3.22 9.44 4.76
N PRO A 29 -3.98 9.48 3.65
CA PRO A 29 -5.23 8.73 3.41
C PRO A 29 -5.06 7.32 2.81
N LEU A 30 -3.84 6.88 2.50
CA LEU A 30 -3.62 5.62 1.78
C LEU A 30 -3.94 4.38 2.63
N GLY A 31 -3.74 4.43 3.95
CA GLY A 31 -4.04 3.31 4.86
C GLY A 31 -5.44 2.74 4.68
N GLY A 32 -6.46 3.60 4.64
CA GLY A 32 -7.85 3.19 4.38
C GLY A 32 -8.12 2.72 2.94
N SER A 33 -7.53 3.39 1.94
CA SER A 33 -7.79 3.10 0.52
C SER A 33 -7.33 1.70 0.10
N LEU A 34 -6.15 1.28 0.57
CA LEU A 34 -5.52 0.01 0.18
C LEU A 34 -6.38 -1.23 0.48
N GLY A 35 -7.22 -1.18 1.51
CA GLY A 35 -8.13 -2.27 1.88
C GLY A 35 -9.11 -2.68 0.77
N MET A 36 -9.43 -1.76 -0.15
CA MET A 36 -10.40 -1.99 -1.23
C MET A 36 -9.78 -2.60 -2.49
N HIS A 37 -8.45 -2.72 -2.56
CA HIS A 37 -7.73 -3.02 -3.81
C HIS A 37 -7.01 -4.38 -3.83
N GLN A 38 -7.49 -5.36 -3.05
CA GLN A 38 -6.88 -6.70 -2.95
C GLN A 38 -5.39 -6.64 -2.57
N VAL A 39 -5.02 -5.67 -1.73
CA VAL A 39 -3.65 -5.56 -1.21
C VAL A 39 -3.44 -6.65 -0.15
N LYS A 40 -2.34 -7.40 -0.28
CA LYS A 40 -1.90 -8.40 0.70
C LYS A 40 -1.14 -7.74 1.84
N GLU A 41 -0.18 -6.89 1.49
CA GLU A 41 0.65 -6.14 2.44
C GLU A 41 1.09 -4.83 1.79
N ALA A 42 1.36 -3.83 2.64
CA ALA A 42 1.96 -2.59 2.20
C ALA A 42 2.99 -2.10 3.22
N THR A 43 4.05 -1.48 2.71
CA THR A 43 5.10 -0.87 3.52
C THR A 43 5.32 0.57 3.08
N TRP A 44 5.63 1.43 4.06
CA TRP A 44 5.92 2.82 3.84
C TRP A 44 7.35 3.14 4.29
N LYS A 45 8.15 3.74 3.42
CA LYS A 45 9.52 4.16 3.76
C LYS A 45 9.92 5.40 2.98
N ASN A 46 10.16 6.50 3.68
CA ASN A 46 10.72 7.73 3.11
C ASN A 46 10.02 8.21 1.82
N GLY A 47 8.68 8.27 1.82
CA GLY A 47 7.90 8.70 0.65
C GLY A 47 7.66 7.60 -0.40
N VAL A 48 8.19 6.40 -0.19
CA VAL A 48 7.93 5.23 -1.05
C VAL A 48 6.88 4.36 -0.39
N LEU A 49 5.74 4.22 -1.06
CA LEU A 49 4.76 3.18 -0.77
C LEU A 49 5.10 1.95 -1.60
N ARG A 50 5.26 0.80 -0.96
CA ARG A 50 5.43 -0.49 -1.65
C ARG A 50 4.29 -1.42 -1.29
N VAL A 51 3.60 -1.91 -2.30
CA VAL A 51 2.34 -2.66 -2.22
C VAL A 51 2.53 -4.03 -2.87
N GLN A 52 2.13 -5.09 -2.17
CA GLN A 52 1.99 -6.42 -2.74
C GLN A 52 0.50 -6.71 -2.94
N LEU A 53 0.09 -6.97 -4.18
CA LEU A 53 -1.29 -7.36 -4.50
C LEU A 53 -1.47 -8.87 -4.32
N GLN A 54 -2.69 -9.32 -4.05
CA GLN A 54 -3.05 -10.75 -4.01
C GLN A 54 -3.18 -11.38 -5.43
N LYS A 55 -2.71 -10.69 -6.47
CA LYS A 55 -2.81 -11.12 -7.87
C LYS A 55 -1.55 -11.85 -8.30
N ALA A 56 -1.70 -12.96 -9.04
CA ALA A 56 -0.56 -13.74 -9.54
C ALA A 56 0.33 -12.94 -10.51
N GLU A 57 -0.25 -12.01 -11.25
CA GLU A 57 0.45 -11.09 -12.13
C GLU A 57 -0.15 -9.68 -12.00
N VAL A 58 0.71 -8.68 -12.06
CA VAL A 58 0.31 -7.28 -12.22
C VAL A 58 0.46 -6.93 -13.70
N SER A 59 -0.65 -6.88 -14.43
CA SER A 59 -0.66 -6.36 -15.80
C SER A 59 -0.68 -4.83 -15.81
N GLU A 60 -0.37 -4.21 -16.94
CA GLU A 60 -0.44 -2.74 -17.07
C GLU A 60 -1.83 -2.19 -16.72
N LEU A 61 -2.91 -2.88 -17.13
CA LEU A 61 -4.27 -2.47 -16.81
C LEU A 61 -4.52 -2.49 -15.29
N VAL A 62 -4.12 -3.56 -14.61
CA VAL A 62 -4.23 -3.67 -13.15
C VAL A 62 -3.45 -2.54 -12.48
N TYR A 63 -2.22 -2.32 -12.93
CA TYR A 63 -1.34 -1.29 -12.40
C TYR A 63 -1.88 0.13 -12.61
N TYR A 64 -2.27 0.51 -13.84
CA TYR A 64 -2.84 1.83 -14.12
C TYR A 64 -4.14 2.07 -13.35
N THR A 65 -4.99 1.06 -13.24
CA THR A 65 -6.23 1.13 -12.44
C THR A 65 -5.89 1.37 -10.97
N PHE A 66 -4.90 0.66 -10.44
CA PHE A 66 -4.49 0.81 -9.05
C PHE A 66 -3.89 2.18 -8.77
N ILE A 67 -3.00 2.68 -9.63
CA ILE A 67 -2.41 4.03 -9.49
C ILE A 67 -3.50 5.10 -9.56
N TYR A 68 -4.42 5.02 -10.52
CA TYR A 68 -5.46 6.02 -10.68
C TYR A 68 -6.47 5.97 -9.53
N HIS A 69 -7.05 4.80 -9.25
CA HIS A 69 -8.18 4.68 -8.32
C HIS A 69 -7.79 4.43 -6.86
N GLY A 70 -6.67 3.74 -6.61
CA GLY A 70 -6.25 3.39 -5.25
C GLY A 70 -5.20 4.33 -4.66
N ILE A 71 -4.52 5.11 -5.49
CA ILE A 71 -3.47 6.04 -5.03
C ILE A 71 -3.87 7.49 -5.33
N CYS A 72 -3.88 7.89 -6.60
CA CYS A 72 -4.08 9.29 -6.97
C CYS A 72 -5.50 9.81 -6.69
N ALA A 73 -6.52 8.94 -6.66
CA ALA A 73 -7.86 9.34 -6.24
C ALA A 73 -7.92 9.90 -4.82
N GLU A 74 -7.09 9.39 -3.90
CA GLU A 74 -7.01 9.92 -2.54
C GLU A 74 -6.48 11.36 -2.52
N GLN A 75 -5.64 11.74 -3.48
CA GLN A 75 -5.21 13.13 -3.63
C GLN A 75 -6.40 14.03 -4.00
N TRP A 76 -7.31 13.59 -4.87
CA TRP A 76 -8.47 14.39 -5.26
C TRP A 76 -9.53 14.47 -4.15
N HIS A 77 -9.66 13.41 -3.35
CA HIS A 77 -10.60 13.37 -2.25
C HIS A 77 -10.09 14.11 -0.99
N LYS A 78 -8.79 14.02 -0.70
CA LYS A 78 -8.16 14.54 0.53
C LYS A 78 -6.81 15.21 0.21
N PRO A 79 -6.78 16.29 -0.58
CA PRO A 79 -5.54 16.87 -1.12
C PRO A 79 -4.56 17.33 -0.04
N GLU A 80 -5.04 17.97 1.03
CA GLU A 80 -4.15 18.45 2.10
C GLU A 80 -3.46 17.31 2.85
N ALA A 81 -4.17 16.22 3.15
CA ALA A 81 -3.60 15.07 3.83
C ALA A 81 -2.61 14.33 2.93
N PHE A 82 -2.98 14.14 1.66
CA PHE A 82 -2.12 13.50 0.67
C PHE A 82 -0.85 14.31 0.38
N ASN A 83 -0.91 15.64 0.38
CA ASN A 83 0.28 16.48 0.24
C ASN A 83 1.22 16.32 1.45
N LYS A 84 0.68 16.27 2.67
CA LYS A 84 1.48 16.20 3.91
C LYS A 84 2.24 14.88 4.07
N MET A 85 1.72 13.77 3.53
CA MET A 85 2.41 12.48 3.65
C MET A 85 3.69 12.39 2.82
N GLY A 86 3.88 13.25 1.82
CA GLY A 86 5.12 13.30 1.05
C GLY A 86 5.36 12.03 0.22
N LEU A 87 4.31 11.48 -0.40
CA LEU A 87 4.46 10.40 -1.38
C LEU A 87 5.30 10.90 -2.55
N THR A 88 6.29 10.11 -2.95
CA THR A 88 7.10 10.36 -4.14
C THR A 88 7.06 9.19 -5.12
N ARG A 89 6.75 7.99 -4.63
CA ARG A 89 6.78 6.77 -5.45
C ARG A 89 5.83 5.70 -4.91
N THR A 90 5.19 4.98 -5.82
CA THR A 90 4.42 3.77 -5.50
C THR A 90 4.94 2.58 -6.27
N GLU A 91 5.36 1.53 -5.57
CA GLU A 91 5.77 0.24 -6.13
C GLU A 91 4.62 -0.77 -5.96
N VAL A 92 4.17 -1.37 -7.05
CA VAL A 92 3.03 -2.30 -7.07
C VAL A 92 3.51 -3.64 -7.61
N LEU A 93 3.43 -4.67 -6.79
CA LEU A 93 4.00 -5.97 -7.07
C LEU A 93 2.94 -7.07 -7.03
N ASP A 94 3.22 -8.16 -7.74
CA ASP A 94 2.42 -9.37 -7.72
C ASP A 94 2.46 -10.07 -6.34
N ALA A 95 1.68 -11.13 -6.19
CA ALA A 95 1.55 -11.90 -4.95
C ALA A 95 2.85 -12.55 -4.46
N THR A 96 3.86 -12.69 -5.33
CA THR A 96 5.20 -13.18 -4.99
C THR A 96 6.13 -12.05 -4.54
N GLY A 97 5.83 -10.80 -4.93
CA GLY A 97 6.64 -9.62 -4.64
C GLY A 97 7.82 -9.47 -5.59
N ALA A 98 7.89 -10.28 -6.65
CA ALA A 98 9.02 -10.33 -7.56
C ALA A 98 8.83 -9.40 -8.77
N LYS A 99 7.63 -9.35 -9.36
CA LYS A 99 7.37 -8.58 -10.58
C LYS A 99 6.29 -7.53 -10.39
N GLY A 100 6.34 -6.52 -11.23
CA GLY A 100 5.31 -5.49 -11.30
C GLY A 100 5.87 -4.18 -11.84
N PHE A 101 5.40 -3.08 -11.27
CA PHE A 101 5.70 -1.74 -11.77
C PHE A 101 5.85 -0.74 -10.62
N ALA A 102 6.55 0.34 -10.90
CA ALA A 102 6.67 1.47 -10.00
C ALA A 102 6.30 2.76 -10.71
N PHE A 103 5.50 3.57 -10.03
CA PHE A 103 5.05 4.90 -10.44
C PHE A 103 5.86 5.96 -9.70
N ASP A 104 6.55 6.82 -10.44
CA ASP A 104 7.15 8.05 -9.89
C ASP A 104 6.15 9.19 -10.00
N GLY A 105 5.51 9.51 -8.88
CA GLY A 105 4.45 10.52 -8.83
C GLY A 105 4.17 10.96 -7.40
N ASP A 106 4.25 12.27 -7.23
CA ASP A 106 3.88 12.94 -5.99
C ASP A 106 2.45 13.49 -6.07
N ALA A 107 2.07 14.29 -5.08
CA ALA A 107 0.75 14.86 -5.04
C ALA A 107 0.45 15.84 -6.19
N ALA A 108 1.44 16.57 -6.70
CA ALA A 108 1.27 17.46 -7.84
C ALA A 108 1.01 16.67 -9.12
N VAL A 109 1.76 15.58 -9.31
CA VAL A 109 1.55 14.63 -10.42
C VAL A 109 0.14 14.02 -10.36
N CYS A 110 -0.31 13.58 -9.19
CA CYS A 110 -1.67 13.06 -9.04
C CYS A 110 -2.73 14.14 -9.31
N ALA A 111 -2.52 15.38 -8.85
CA ALA A 111 -3.43 16.49 -9.13
C ALA A 111 -3.55 16.79 -10.64
N GLU A 112 -2.42 16.83 -11.34
CA GLU A 112 -2.37 16.99 -12.79
C GLU A 112 -3.16 15.88 -13.48
N MET A 113 -2.94 14.62 -13.09
CA MET A 113 -3.64 13.46 -13.63
C MET A 113 -5.16 13.58 -13.49
N GLY A 114 -5.65 14.08 -12.35
CA GLY A 114 -7.09 14.28 -12.11
C GLY A 114 -7.74 15.27 -13.08
N SER A 115 -6.98 16.27 -13.55
CA SER A 115 -7.45 17.24 -14.55
C SER A 115 -7.58 16.66 -15.96
N MET A 116 -6.93 15.52 -16.24
CA MET A 116 -6.89 14.90 -17.58
C MET A 116 -8.10 13.99 -17.89
N GLY A 117 -8.93 13.67 -16.88
CA GLY A 117 -10.04 12.74 -17.04
C GLY A 117 -9.57 11.34 -17.47
N LYS A 118 -10.22 10.72 -18.46
CA LYS A 118 -9.95 9.33 -18.89
C LYS A 118 -8.64 9.11 -19.68
N ARG A 119 -7.82 10.15 -19.87
CA ARG A 119 -6.60 10.10 -20.73
C ARG A 119 -5.31 9.91 -19.93
N PHE A 120 -5.35 9.14 -18.84
CA PHE A 120 -4.24 8.99 -17.91
C PHE A 120 -3.24 7.87 -18.25
N GLY A 121 -3.60 6.90 -19.11
CA GLY A 121 -2.73 5.73 -19.37
C GLY A 121 -1.31 6.09 -19.82
N ASN A 122 -1.19 6.97 -20.83
CA ASN A 122 0.12 7.44 -21.29
C ASN A 122 0.84 8.24 -20.20
N PHE A 123 0.11 9.06 -19.45
CA PHE A 123 0.67 9.89 -18.38
C PHE A 123 1.29 9.06 -17.25
N ILE A 124 0.64 7.93 -16.89
CA ILE A 124 1.17 6.95 -15.94
C ILE A 124 2.33 6.19 -16.58
N GLY A 125 2.20 5.72 -17.82
CA GLY A 125 3.24 4.99 -18.55
C GLY A 125 4.54 5.79 -18.64
N GLU A 126 4.45 7.08 -18.95
CA GLU A 126 5.55 8.04 -18.91
C GLU A 126 6.12 8.28 -17.51
N ARG A 127 5.65 7.64 -16.44
CA ARG A 127 6.20 7.73 -15.08
C ARG A 127 6.44 6.35 -14.49
N THR A 128 6.41 5.33 -15.34
CA THR A 128 6.47 3.94 -14.95
C THR A 128 7.86 3.36 -15.16
N SER A 129 8.32 2.58 -14.17
CA SER A 129 9.47 1.69 -14.30
C SER A 129 9.04 0.26 -14.01
N LYS A 130 9.64 -0.72 -14.69
CA LYS A 130 9.40 -2.14 -14.39
C LYS A 130 10.11 -2.56 -13.10
N CYS A 131 9.48 -3.48 -12.37
CA CYS A 131 10.06 -4.17 -11.24
C CYS A 131 10.29 -5.63 -11.59
N GLU A 132 11.49 -6.13 -11.32
CA GLU A 132 11.88 -7.52 -11.55
C GLU A 132 12.75 -7.98 -10.37
N ALA A 133 12.64 -9.27 -10.01
CA ALA A 133 13.33 -9.84 -8.85
C ALA A 133 13.18 -9.01 -7.55
N GLY A 134 12.03 -8.37 -7.38
CA GLY A 134 11.71 -7.52 -6.23
C GLY A 134 12.39 -6.15 -6.23
N ALA A 135 13.18 -5.81 -7.25
CA ALA A 135 13.79 -4.49 -7.39
C ALA A 135 13.05 -3.68 -8.46
N CYS A 136 12.73 -2.44 -8.15
CA CYS A 136 12.16 -1.49 -9.09
C CYS A 136 13.24 -0.51 -9.52
N ALA A 137 13.53 -0.45 -10.82
CA ALA A 137 14.51 0.52 -11.31
C ALA A 137 14.07 1.95 -10.95
N LYS A 138 15.01 2.78 -10.50
CA LYS A 138 14.77 4.22 -10.48
C LYS A 138 14.67 4.69 -11.92
N ARG A 139 13.69 5.54 -12.19
CA ARG A 139 13.63 6.21 -13.48
C ARG A 139 14.86 7.09 -13.64
N LYS A 140 15.48 7.03 -14.82
CA LYS A 140 16.65 7.85 -15.19
C LYS A 140 16.20 9.26 -15.58
#